data_AF-A0A1Q7II28-F1
#
_entry.id   AF-A0A1Q7II28-F1
#
_cell.length_a   1.000
_cell.length_b   1.000
_cell.length_c   1.000
_cell.angle_alpha   90.00
_cell.angle_beta   90.00
_cell.angle_gamma   90.00
#
_symmetry.space_group_name_H-M   'P 1'
#
loop_
_entity.id
_entity.type
_entity.pdbx_description
1 polymer ?
#
loop_
_entity_poly.entity_id
_entity_poly.type
_entity_poly.pdbx_seq_one_letter_code
_entity_poly.pdbx_strand_id
1 'polypeptide(L)'
;MLSPILPTLAERLRNAGYFTSGFSNNLTVGVLNNGLRRGFQRFVNYNGFLSSQSRQARMNPKAFAPYLKLFKRQLNTNARSLQDTLAHSEGLQNLSFPLYARLGPLLEKMLKTKGNTKKALTDAAQLLIERKEVDEGQPIFTFINLMGTHLPYHPPLHFLKRYASDVLRDKAARRYLNHLNTHLLSWMAPLTTDLDEQSKAILDGTYDAEVASQDEQVGAFLEKLRSGGALNRTLVIVCADHGEHLGEKQLMGHAFSIYNELTWVPLLIRDPGGDLPAGVQIEQFVSTRRIFHTVLAAAGQADPLEESLSLAQTRSAESDPDHGVVFSEAFPLGNLLHILQQREPQLVQEHRCDQMRRAVWKGEHKLIQVGDDHWELYNVFEDPNEKKNLYEALPEQVRAMQEHLQTFVSHAGVGAPTTDYTIEYEDPVVLSHLRNLGYLE
;
A
#
# COMPACT_ATOMS: atom_id res chain seq x y z
N MET A 1 8.28 10.38 1.96
CA MET A 1 8.89 9.96 3.25
C MET A 1 8.09 10.58 4.39
N LEU A 2 8.09 9.99 5.59
CA LEU A 2 7.44 10.60 6.76
C LEU A 2 8.24 11.82 7.25
N SER A 3 7.54 12.84 7.73
CA SER A 3 8.16 14.00 8.37
C SER A 3 9.13 13.55 9.48
N PRO A 4 10.36 14.11 9.55
CA PRO A 4 11.30 13.81 10.62
C PRO A 4 10.93 14.50 11.95
N ILE A 5 10.02 15.48 11.91
CA ILE A 5 9.64 16.30 13.07
C ILE A 5 8.41 15.71 13.77
N LEU A 6 7.47 15.14 13.02
CA LEU A 6 6.28 14.52 13.60
C LEU A 6 6.60 13.11 14.11
N PRO A 7 6.27 12.79 15.38
CA PRO A 7 6.52 11.47 15.92
C PRO A 7 5.60 10.43 15.28
N THR A 8 6.13 9.24 15.00
CA THR A 8 5.29 8.11 14.59
C THR A 8 4.47 7.58 15.77
N LEU A 9 3.43 6.78 15.48
CA LEU A 9 2.65 6.09 16.51
C LEU A 9 3.55 5.19 17.38
N ALA A 10 4.50 4.48 16.75
CA ALA A 10 5.46 3.65 17.47
C ALA A 10 6.38 4.49 18.37
N GLU A 11 6.80 5.69 17.96
CA GLU A 11 7.59 6.59 18.82
C GLU A 11 6.79 7.02 20.05
N ARG A 12 5.53 7.45 19.85
CA ARG A 12 4.62 7.83 20.94
C ARG A 12 4.40 6.68 21.93
N LEU A 13 4.06 5.49 21.45
CA LEU A 13 3.79 4.34 22.30
C LEU A 13 5.05 3.82 23.00
N ARG A 14 6.21 3.82 22.32
CA ARG A 14 7.47 3.44 22.96
C ARG A 14 7.84 4.38 24.10
N ASN A 15 7.66 5.68 23.92
CA ASN A 15 7.90 6.67 24.98
C ASN A 15 6.94 6.50 26.16
N ALA A 16 5.73 5.97 25.91
CA ALA A 16 4.77 5.55 26.93
C ALA A 16 5.06 4.18 27.57
N GLY A 17 6.18 3.53 27.23
CA GLY A 17 6.61 2.26 27.82
C GLY A 17 6.14 1.01 27.07
N TYR A 18 5.49 1.13 25.91
CA TYR A 18 5.13 -0.03 25.09
C TYR A 18 6.35 -0.70 24.49
N PHE A 19 6.36 -2.03 24.45
CA PHE A 19 7.22 -2.77 23.55
C PHE A 19 6.69 -2.67 22.13
N THR A 20 7.43 -2.04 21.22
CA THR A 20 6.98 -1.78 19.85
C THR A 20 7.63 -2.73 18.85
N SER A 21 6.79 -3.45 18.10
CA SER A 21 7.23 -4.41 17.09
C SER A 21 6.57 -4.22 15.72
N GLY A 22 7.33 -4.43 14.65
CA GLY A 22 6.87 -4.37 13.26
C GLY A 22 7.23 -5.64 12.49
N PHE A 23 6.28 -6.17 11.74
CA PHE A 23 6.43 -7.36 10.89
C PHE A 23 5.97 -7.03 9.48
N SER A 24 6.91 -6.82 8.55
CA SER A 24 6.60 -6.33 7.21
C SER A 24 6.94 -7.33 6.10
N ASN A 25 5.97 -7.60 5.24
CA ASN A 25 6.14 -8.25 3.95
C ASN A 25 6.31 -7.24 2.81
N ASN A 26 6.38 -5.94 3.09
CA ASN A 26 6.51 -4.89 2.09
C ASN A 26 7.95 -4.32 2.11
N LEU A 27 8.65 -4.38 0.96
CA LEU A 27 10.02 -3.88 0.80
C LEU A 27 10.09 -2.36 0.95
N THR A 28 9.15 -1.64 0.33
CA THR A 28 9.06 -0.18 0.34
C THR A 28 8.76 0.34 1.74
N VAL A 29 7.99 -0.40 2.52
CA VAL A 29 7.71 -0.02 3.91
C VAL A 29 8.84 -0.40 4.85
N GLY A 30 9.41 -1.59 4.67
CA GLY A 30 10.28 -2.20 5.65
C GLY A 30 11.77 -2.08 5.41
N VAL A 31 12.21 -1.87 4.16
CA VAL A 31 13.62 -1.77 3.78
C VAL A 31 14.02 -0.32 3.48
N LEU A 32 13.12 0.46 2.88
CA LEU A 32 13.41 1.88 2.64
C LEU A 32 13.47 2.69 3.93
N ASN A 33 14.41 3.63 3.96
CA ASN A 33 14.45 4.64 5.01
C ASN A 33 13.39 5.73 4.76
N ASN A 34 12.13 5.36 4.94
CA ASN A 34 10.98 6.24 4.77
C ASN A 34 10.52 6.89 6.10
N GLY A 35 11.25 6.64 7.19
CA GLY A 35 10.91 7.13 8.54
C GLY A 35 9.93 6.25 9.34
N LEU A 36 9.26 5.25 8.74
CA LEU A 36 8.25 4.43 9.44
C LEU A 36 8.86 3.55 10.53
N ARG A 37 10.12 3.14 10.37
CA ARG A 37 10.82 2.28 11.35
C ARG A 37 11.13 2.99 12.67
N ARG A 38 11.00 4.32 12.73
CA ARG A 38 11.22 5.07 13.96
C ARG A 38 10.25 4.62 15.05
N GLY A 39 10.76 4.51 16.26
CA GLY A 39 9.99 4.09 17.43
C GLY A 39 9.89 2.58 17.63
N PHE A 40 10.15 1.74 16.61
CA PHE A 40 10.14 0.27 16.78
C PHE A 40 11.41 -0.24 17.48
N GLN A 41 11.24 -1.05 18.53
CA GLN A 41 12.35 -1.80 19.15
C GLN A 41 12.72 -3.03 18.34
N ARG A 42 11.71 -3.67 17.72
CA ARG A 42 11.88 -4.80 16.81
C ARG A 42 11.18 -4.50 15.50
N PHE A 43 11.88 -4.62 14.38
CA PHE A 43 11.28 -4.50 13.06
C PHE A 43 11.87 -5.57 12.13
N VAL A 44 11.04 -6.50 11.67
CA VAL A 44 11.47 -7.66 10.88
C VAL A 44 10.88 -7.60 9.48
N ASN A 45 11.74 -7.77 8.49
CA ASN A 45 11.36 -7.88 7.08
C ASN A 45 11.37 -9.34 6.63
N TYR A 46 10.35 -9.71 5.86
CA TYR A 46 10.14 -11.08 5.40
C TYR A 46 10.36 -11.26 3.89
N ASN A 47 10.87 -10.23 3.21
CA ASN A 47 11.24 -10.25 1.79
C ASN A 47 12.68 -10.70 1.56
N GLY A 48 12.89 -11.69 0.67
CA GLY A 48 14.21 -12.16 0.25
C GLY A 48 15.10 -12.74 1.38
N PHE A 49 16.36 -13.07 1.07
CA PHE A 49 17.36 -13.70 1.99
C PHE A 49 17.68 -12.91 3.27
N LEU A 50 17.03 -11.76 3.48
CA LEU A 50 17.21 -10.83 4.59
C LEU A 50 16.13 -11.05 5.66
N SER A 51 15.94 -12.29 6.13
CA SER A 51 15.23 -12.47 7.40
C SER A 51 16.12 -11.87 8.49
N SER A 52 15.89 -10.61 8.83
CA SER A 52 16.69 -9.85 9.79
C SER A 52 16.40 -10.30 11.22
N GLN A 53 16.67 -11.57 11.52
CA GLN A 53 16.85 -12.03 12.89
C GLN A 53 18.31 -11.99 13.35
N SER A 54 19.26 -11.71 12.45
CA SER A 54 20.66 -11.54 12.85
C SER A 54 20.95 -10.10 13.26
N ARG A 55 20.93 -9.83 14.55
CA ARG A 55 21.92 -8.93 15.15
C ARG A 55 23.30 -9.39 14.61
N GLN A 56 24.02 -8.52 13.90
CA GLN A 56 25.35 -8.78 13.30
C GLN A 56 25.42 -9.95 12.29
N ALA A 57 25.11 -9.71 11.02
CA ALA A 57 25.61 -10.56 9.93
C ALA A 57 26.47 -9.74 8.97
N ARG A 58 27.80 -9.78 9.20
CA ARG A 58 28.80 -9.43 8.18
C ARG A 58 28.53 -10.30 6.94
N MET A 59 28.29 -9.66 5.80
CA MET A 59 28.22 -10.33 4.49
C MET A 59 29.46 -11.20 4.24
N ASN A 60 29.29 -12.39 3.65
CA ASN A 60 30.38 -13.17 3.07
C ASN A 60 30.50 -12.86 1.56
N PRO A 61 31.46 -12.03 1.13
CA PRO A 61 31.56 -11.54 -0.26
C PRO A 61 31.84 -12.64 -1.31
N LYS A 62 32.11 -13.88 -0.91
CA LYS A 62 32.40 -14.98 -1.84
C LYS A 62 31.17 -15.52 -2.59
N ALA A 63 29.96 -15.34 -2.05
CA ALA A 63 28.73 -15.83 -2.68
C ALA A 63 28.30 -14.99 -3.91
N PHE A 64 28.75 -13.72 -4.00
CA PHE A 64 28.37 -12.78 -5.06
C PHE A 64 29.47 -12.55 -6.12
N ALA A 65 30.66 -13.09 -5.90
CA ALA A 65 31.83 -12.88 -6.75
C ALA A 65 31.65 -13.24 -8.23
N PRO A 66 30.97 -14.35 -8.64
CA PRO A 66 30.82 -14.67 -10.06
C PRO A 66 29.83 -13.74 -10.79
N TYR A 67 28.79 -13.27 -10.11
CA TYR A 67 27.75 -12.41 -10.69
C TYR A 67 28.25 -10.97 -10.87
N LEU A 68 28.95 -10.43 -9.88
CA LEU A 68 29.59 -9.10 -9.96
C LEU A 68 30.66 -9.04 -11.07
N LYS A 69 31.29 -10.18 -11.37
CA LYS A 69 32.34 -10.29 -12.40
C LYS A 69 31.75 -10.29 -13.82
N LEU A 70 30.56 -10.87 -14.01
CA LEU A 70 29.78 -10.76 -15.26
C LEU A 70 29.31 -9.33 -15.49
N PHE A 71 28.77 -8.69 -14.45
CA PHE A 71 28.31 -7.30 -14.48
C PHE A 71 29.47 -6.32 -14.78
N LYS A 72 30.62 -6.49 -14.12
CA LYS A 72 31.84 -5.69 -14.38
C LYS A 72 32.45 -5.91 -15.76
N ARG A 73 32.32 -7.10 -16.34
CA ARG A 73 32.89 -7.42 -17.65
C ARG A 73 32.08 -6.81 -18.79
N GLN A 74 30.80 -6.52 -18.58
CA GLN A 74 29.94 -5.80 -19.53
C GLN A 74 30.06 -4.28 -19.41
N LEU A 75 30.41 -3.75 -18.23
CA LEU A 75 30.61 -2.31 -18.01
C LEU A 75 32.01 -1.80 -18.42
N ASN A 76 32.93 -2.69 -18.80
CA ASN A 76 34.32 -2.33 -19.13
C ASN A 76 34.54 -2.05 -20.64
N THR A 77 33.68 -1.23 -21.22
CA THR A 77 34.04 -0.42 -22.40
C THR A 77 34.08 1.05 -21.98
N ASN A 78 35.29 1.49 -21.64
CA ASN A 78 35.76 2.88 -21.47
C ASN A 78 34.98 3.80 -20.51
N ALA A 79 34.97 3.45 -19.21
CA ALA A 79 34.32 4.23 -18.14
C ALA A 79 35.28 5.13 -17.33
N ARG A 80 36.02 6.04 -17.98
CA ARG A 80 36.72 7.12 -17.23
C ARG A 80 36.56 8.54 -17.80
N SER A 81 36.00 8.73 -19.00
CA SER A 81 35.65 10.06 -19.52
C SER A 81 34.15 10.34 -19.60
N LEU A 82 33.32 9.42 -19.10
CA LEU A 82 31.87 9.46 -19.28
C LEU A 82 31.10 9.82 -18.01
N GLN A 83 31.73 9.94 -16.83
CA GLN A 83 31.00 10.17 -15.57
C GLN A 83 30.19 11.49 -15.57
N ASP A 84 30.68 12.54 -16.22
CA ASP A 84 29.96 13.81 -16.31
C ASP A 84 28.99 13.88 -17.50
N THR A 85 29.19 13.05 -18.54
CA THR A 85 28.31 12.95 -19.71
C THR A 85 27.19 11.91 -19.52
N LEU A 86 27.36 10.97 -18.59
CA LEU A 86 26.42 9.88 -18.28
C LEU A 86 25.21 10.35 -17.47
N ALA A 87 25.34 11.42 -16.68
CA ALA A 87 24.22 11.98 -15.92
C ALA A 87 23.22 12.75 -16.81
N HIS A 88 23.58 13.08 -18.06
CA HIS A 88 22.80 13.99 -18.92
C HIS A 88 22.50 13.44 -20.34
N SER A 89 22.67 12.14 -20.60
CA SER A 89 22.34 11.59 -21.92
C SER A 89 21.13 10.64 -21.89
N GLU A 90 20.00 11.12 -22.42
CA GLU A 90 18.75 10.35 -22.62
C GLU A 90 18.96 9.08 -23.46
N GLY A 91 20.00 9.05 -24.32
CA GLY A 91 20.28 7.94 -25.23
C GLY A 91 20.79 6.64 -24.57
N LEU A 92 21.42 6.72 -23.39
CA LEU A 92 21.97 5.54 -22.71
C LEU A 92 21.04 4.95 -21.65
N GLN A 93 20.06 5.70 -21.15
CA GLN A 93 18.94 5.15 -20.40
C GLN A 93 18.16 4.17 -21.28
N ASN A 94 17.97 4.48 -22.57
CA ASN A 94 17.34 3.59 -23.56
C ASN A 94 18.05 2.25 -23.82
N LEU A 95 19.31 2.09 -23.41
CA LEU A 95 20.09 0.86 -23.59
C LEU A 95 20.05 -0.10 -22.39
N SER A 96 19.73 0.38 -21.18
CA SER A 96 19.54 -0.48 -19.99
C SER A 96 18.17 -1.17 -19.99
N PHE A 97 17.16 -0.57 -20.64
CA PHE A 97 15.78 -1.07 -20.69
C PHE A 97 15.56 -2.42 -21.42
N PRO A 98 16.16 -2.70 -22.60
CA PRO A 98 16.01 -3.99 -23.27
C PRO A 98 16.65 -5.14 -22.49
N LEU A 99 17.72 -4.85 -21.74
CA LEU A 99 18.35 -5.81 -20.84
C LEU A 99 17.47 -6.10 -19.62
N TYR A 100 16.81 -5.08 -19.08
CA TYR A 100 15.92 -5.20 -17.92
C TYR A 100 14.61 -5.93 -18.25
N ALA A 101 13.96 -5.60 -19.37
CA ALA A 101 12.79 -6.31 -19.86
C ALA A 101 13.07 -7.81 -20.09
N ARG A 102 14.32 -8.15 -20.41
CA ARG A 102 14.77 -9.52 -20.66
C ARG A 102 15.24 -10.28 -19.41
N LEU A 103 15.64 -9.57 -18.35
CA LEU A 103 16.17 -10.12 -17.09
C LEU A 103 15.22 -9.94 -15.88
N GLY A 104 14.23 -9.06 -15.97
CA GLY A 104 13.24 -8.74 -14.93
C GLY A 104 12.51 -9.95 -14.36
N PRO A 105 11.98 -10.87 -15.20
CA PRO A 105 11.29 -12.07 -14.71
C PRO A 105 12.21 -13.03 -13.93
N LEU A 106 13.52 -13.03 -14.23
CA LEU A 106 14.52 -13.84 -13.51
C LEU A 106 14.90 -13.19 -12.17
N LEU A 107 14.96 -11.86 -12.12
CA LEU A 107 15.23 -11.08 -10.91
C LEU A 107 14.02 -11.07 -9.95
N GLU A 108 12.79 -10.98 -10.45
CA GLU A 108 11.55 -11.17 -9.68
C GLU A 108 11.43 -12.57 -9.10
N LYS A 109 11.81 -13.60 -9.86
CA LYS A 109 11.81 -14.98 -9.35
C LYS A 109 12.86 -15.18 -8.24
N MET A 110 13.91 -14.37 -8.20
CA MET A 110 14.93 -14.35 -7.14
C MET A 110 14.54 -13.47 -5.94
N LEU A 111 13.68 -12.47 -6.13
CA LEU A 111 13.17 -11.59 -5.09
C LEU A 111 11.71 -11.95 -4.80
N LYS A 112 11.45 -12.80 -3.80
CA LYS A 112 10.08 -12.97 -3.28
C LYS A 112 9.54 -11.61 -2.81
N THR A 113 8.83 -10.90 -3.68
CA THR A 113 8.36 -9.52 -3.47
C THR A 113 7.22 -9.42 -2.45
N LYS A 114 6.46 -10.51 -2.26
CA LYS A 114 5.34 -10.64 -1.31
C LYS A 114 5.71 -11.15 0.09
N GLY A 115 6.99 -11.33 0.36
CA GLY A 115 7.49 -11.78 1.66
C GLY A 115 7.03 -13.19 2.06
N ASN A 116 6.84 -13.41 3.36
CA ASN A 116 6.37 -14.67 3.94
C ASN A 116 5.32 -14.38 5.02
N THR A 117 4.08 -14.14 4.59
CA THR A 117 2.91 -13.88 5.44
C THR A 117 2.79 -14.87 6.60
N LYS A 118 2.81 -16.19 6.32
CA LYS A 118 2.70 -17.23 7.33
C LYS A 118 3.76 -17.09 8.43
N LYS A 119 5.01 -16.79 8.07
CA LYS A 119 6.08 -16.59 9.04
C LYS A 119 5.90 -15.28 9.82
N ALA A 120 5.59 -14.17 9.15
CA ALA A 120 5.34 -12.89 9.79
C ALA A 120 4.26 -12.99 10.88
N LEU A 121 3.11 -13.60 10.54
CA LEU A 121 2.00 -13.83 11.46
C LEU A 121 2.37 -14.82 12.58
N THR A 122 3.15 -15.86 12.29
CA THR A 122 3.59 -16.82 13.32
C THR A 122 4.52 -16.18 14.33
N ASP A 123 5.50 -15.40 13.87
CA ASP A 123 6.45 -14.70 14.76
C ASP A 123 5.72 -13.61 15.58
N ALA A 124 4.75 -12.91 14.99
CA ALA A 124 3.92 -11.94 15.70
C ALA A 124 3.05 -12.59 16.78
N ALA A 125 2.39 -13.73 16.47
CA ALA A 125 1.62 -14.48 17.45
C ALA A 125 2.51 -14.98 18.59
N GLN A 126 3.72 -15.46 18.28
CA GLN A 126 4.67 -15.91 19.28
C GLN A 126 5.04 -14.78 20.24
N LEU A 127 5.31 -13.57 19.73
CA LEU A 127 5.59 -12.41 20.56
C LEU A 127 4.41 -12.09 21.50
N LEU A 128 3.19 -12.04 20.98
CA LEU A 128 1.99 -11.64 21.74
C LEU A 128 1.57 -12.67 22.80
N ILE A 129 1.84 -13.96 22.55
CA ILE A 129 1.51 -15.07 23.45
C ILE A 129 2.63 -15.32 24.45
N GLU A 130 3.85 -15.60 23.97
CA GLU A 130 4.96 -16.05 24.81
C GLU A 130 5.67 -14.91 25.53
N ARG A 131 5.68 -13.70 24.94
CA ARG A 131 6.22 -12.46 25.55
C ARG A 131 7.66 -12.57 26.08
N LYS A 132 8.48 -13.50 25.55
CA LYS A 132 9.84 -13.81 26.05
C LYS A 132 10.82 -12.63 26.08
N GLU A 133 10.64 -11.65 25.21
CA GLU A 133 11.50 -10.47 25.07
C GLU A 133 10.86 -9.18 25.63
N VAL A 134 9.73 -9.32 26.32
CA VAL A 134 8.91 -8.23 26.83
C VAL A 134 8.83 -8.36 28.35
N ASP A 135 9.02 -7.24 29.05
CA ASP A 135 8.98 -7.26 30.52
C ASP A 135 7.58 -7.65 31.03
N GLU A 136 7.53 -8.17 32.26
CA GLU A 136 6.27 -8.50 32.91
C GLU A 136 5.39 -7.25 33.04
N GLY A 137 4.12 -7.34 32.64
CA GLY A 137 3.19 -6.21 32.63
C GLY A 137 3.38 -5.17 31.52
N GLN A 138 4.47 -5.21 30.74
CA GLN A 138 4.73 -4.22 29.69
C GLN A 138 3.74 -4.36 28.51
N PRO A 139 3.02 -3.31 28.08
CA PRO A 139 2.10 -3.43 26.95
C PRO A 139 2.85 -3.59 25.62
N ILE A 140 2.23 -4.20 24.61
CA ILE A 140 2.85 -4.45 23.30
C ILE A 140 2.05 -3.73 22.23
N PHE A 141 2.74 -3.00 21.35
CA PHE A 141 2.19 -2.52 20.09
C PHE A 141 2.82 -3.29 18.94
N THR A 142 2.00 -3.86 18.07
CA THR A 142 2.46 -4.67 16.94
C THR A 142 1.84 -4.18 15.64
N PHE A 143 2.69 -3.74 14.70
CA PHE A 143 2.31 -3.42 13.34
C PHE A 143 2.62 -4.61 12.42
N ILE A 144 1.63 -5.07 11.65
CA ILE A 144 1.78 -6.18 10.70
C ILE A 144 1.38 -5.68 9.31
N ASN A 145 2.32 -5.71 8.37
CA ASN A 145 2.09 -5.32 6.99
C ASN A 145 2.18 -6.56 6.07
N LEU A 146 1.08 -6.86 5.40
CA LEU A 146 0.92 -8.01 4.50
C LEU A 146 0.83 -7.52 3.04
N MET A 147 1.33 -8.34 2.10
CA MET A 147 1.39 -8.00 0.67
C MET A 147 0.70 -9.04 -0.22
N GLY A 148 -0.07 -9.95 0.38
CA GLY A 148 -0.53 -11.15 -0.33
C GLY A 148 -1.48 -10.87 -1.50
N THR A 149 -2.30 -9.83 -1.41
CA THR A 149 -3.29 -9.44 -2.43
C THR A 149 -2.75 -8.47 -3.48
N HIS A 150 -1.51 -7.97 -3.33
CA HIS A 150 -0.87 -7.14 -4.36
C HIS A 150 -0.41 -8.01 -5.55
N LEU A 151 -0.08 -7.46 -6.71
CA LEU A 151 0.58 -8.23 -7.78
C LEU A 151 2.04 -8.59 -7.41
N PRO A 152 2.64 -9.67 -7.96
CA PRO A 152 2.07 -10.67 -8.87
C PRO A 152 1.25 -11.76 -8.16
N TYR A 153 0.14 -12.20 -8.74
CA TYR A 153 -0.76 -13.19 -8.13
C TYR A 153 -0.23 -14.63 -8.26
N HIS A 154 0.06 -15.25 -7.13
CA HIS A 154 0.52 -16.62 -7.00
C HIS A 154 -0.22 -17.35 -5.85
N PRO A 155 -1.57 -17.42 -5.92
CA PRO A 155 -2.35 -18.02 -4.84
C PRO A 155 -2.05 -19.54 -4.72
N PRO A 156 -2.20 -20.12 -3.52
CA PRO A 156 -2.08 -21.57 -3.33
C PRO A 156 -3.01 -22.35 -4.26
N LEU A 157 -2.55 -23.52 -4.72
CA LEU A 157 -3.26 -24.35 -5.71
C LEU A 157 -4.72 -24.68 -5.32
N HIS A 158 -5.01 -24.87 -4.04
CA HIS A 158 -6.36 -25.21 -3.60
C HIS A 158 -7.33 -24.02 -3.70
N PHE A 159 -6.86 -22.78 -3.49
CA PHE A 159 -7.63 -21.57 -3.76
C PHE A 159 -7.76 -21.30 -5.26
N LEU A 160 -6.68 -21.47 -6.01
CA LEU A 160 -6.73 -21.34 -7.47
C LEU A 160 -7.72 -22.35 -8.09
N LYS A 161 -7.77 -23.59 -7.59
CA LYS A 161 -8.76 -24.60 -8.00
C LYS A 161 -10.20 -24.18 -7.69
N ARG A 162 -10.42 -23.45 -6.59
CA ARG A 162 -11.74 -23.03 -6.13
C ARG A 162 -12.26 -21.80 -6.88
N TYR A 163 -11.41 -20.80 -7.10
CA TYR A 163 -11.83 -19.49 -7.60
C TYR A 163 -11.44 -19.21 -9.06
N ALA A 164 -10.34 -19.80 -9.56
CA ALA A 164 -9.87 -19.59 -10.93
C ALA A 164 -9.42 -20.92 -11.57
N SER A 165 -10.32 -21.91 -11.59
CA SER A 165 -10.00 -23.27 -12.03
C SER A 165 -9.57 -23.34 -13.50
N ASP A 166 -9.97 -22.36 -14.32
CA ASP A 166 -9.64 -22.28 -15.74
C ASP A 166 -8.15 -22.03 -15.96
N VAL A 167 -7.46 -21.31 -15.08
CA VAL A 167 -6.00 -21.13 -15.11
C VAL A 167 -5.26 -22.48 -15.01
N LEU A 168 -5.87 -23.48 -14.36
CA LEU A 168 -5.33 -24.83 -14.25
C LEU A 168 -5.58 -25.70 -15.48
N ARG A 169 -6.65 -25.41 -16.24
CA ARG A 169 -7.14 -26.28 -17.35
C ARG A 169 -6.80 -25.72 -18.72
N ASP A 170 -6.84 -24.41 -18.88
CA ASP A 170 -6.63 -23.70 -20.14
C ASP A 170 -5.23 -23.07 -20.22
N LYS A 171 -4.54 -23.35 -21.34
CA LYS A 171 -3.24 -22.76 -21.66
C LYS A 171 -3.33 -21.27 -21.99
N ALA A 172 -4.44 -20.78 -22.54
CA ALA A 172 -4.63 -19.35 -22.79
C ALA A 172 -4.77 -18.59 -21.47
N ALA A 173 -5.66 -19.06 -20.58
CA ALA A 173 -5.82 -18.48 -19.24
C ALA A 173 -4.51 -18.42 -18.44
N ARG A 174 -3.72 -19.50 -18.47
CA ARG A 174 -2.40 -19.52 -17.83
C ARG A 174 -1.41 -18.53 -18.44
N ARG A 175 -1.42 -18.37 -19.76
CA ARG A 175 -0.57 -17.38 -20.44
C ARG A 175 -0.97 -15.96 -20.08
N TYR A 176 -2.27 -15.68 -19.98
CA TYR A 176 -2.78 -14.39 -19.54
C TYR A 176 -2.33 -14.05 -18.11
N LEU A 177 -2.53 -14.95 -17.14
CA LEU A 177 -2.07 -14.72 -15.77
C LEU A 177 -0.55 -14.55 -15.69
N ASN A 178 0.21 -15.37 -16.42
CA ASN A 178 1.66 -15.21 -16.47
C ASN A 178 2.07 -13.85 -17.06
N HIS A 179 1.37 -13.40 -18.11
CA HIS A 179 1.63 -12.09 -18.72
C HIS A 179 1.33 -10.96 -17.73
N LEU A 180 0.17 -11.01 -17.06
CA LEU A 180 -0.12 -10.09 -15.96
C LEU A 180 1.05 -10.10 -14.97
N ASN A 181 1.41 -11.24 -14.40
CA ASN A 181 2.46 -11.35 -13.37
C ASN A 181 3.88 -10.94 -13.78
N THR A 182 4.19 -10.68 -15.05
CA THR A 182 5.55 -10.34 -15.48
C THR A 182 5.69 -8.98 -16.15
N HIS A 183 4.58 -8.29 -16.45
CA HIS A 183 4.59 -7.05 -17.22
C HIS A 183 4.10 -5.87 -16.38
N LEU A 184 5.05 -5.02 -15.95
CA LEU A 184 4.80 -3.85 -15.09
C LEU A 184 3.68 -2.92 -15.60
N LEU A 185 3.61 -2.67 -16.90
CA LEU A 185 2.56 -1.80 -17.46
C LEU A 185 1.17 -2.42 -17.37
N SER A 186 1.08 -3.75 -17.45
CA SER A 186 -0.18 -4.46 -17.22
C SER A 186 -0.69 -4.33 -15.78
N TRP A 187 0.12 -3.80 -14.86
CA TRP A 187 -0.25 -3.57 -13.46
C TRP A 187 -0.69 -2.15 -13.17
N MET A 188 -0.15 -1.16 -13.87
CA MET A 188 -0.25 0.23 -13.44
C MET A 188 -0.59 1.21 -14.56
N ALA A 189 -0.62 0.77 -15.81
CA ALA A 189 -1.11 1.58 -16.92
C ALA A 189 -2.63 1.47 -17.03
N PRO A 190 -3.32 2.55 -17.45
CA PRO A 190 -4.67 2.40 -18.00
C PRO A 190 -4.69 1.40 -19.15
N LEU A 191 -5.83 0.73 -19.33
CA LEU A 191 -6.09 -0.20 -20.41
C LEU A 191 -6.50 0.58 -21.66
N THR A 192 -6.02 0.16 -22.82
CA THR A 192 -6.45 0.72 -24.11
C THR A 192 -7.86 0.32 -24.51
N THR A 193 -8.35 -0.79 -23.95
CA THR A 193 -9.67 -1.36 -24.21
C THR A 193 -10.13 -2.14 -22.99
N ASP A 194 -11.44 -2.27 -22.82
CA ASP A 194 -12.02 -3.12 -21.77
C ASP A 194 -11.49 -4.56 -21.87
N LEU A 195 -11.32 -5.20 -20.71
CA LEU A 195 -10.98 -6.62 -20.66
C LEU A 195 -12.13 -7.44 -21.25
N ASP A 196 -11.78 -8.42 -22.10
CA ASP A 196 -12.76 -9.41 -22.50
C ASP A 196 -13.24 -10.24 -21.30
N GLU A 197 -14.42 -10.83 -21.41
CA GLU A 197 -15.08 -11.55 -20.33
C GLU A 197 -14.20 -12.67 -19.74
N GLN A 198 -13.42 -13.37 -20.59
CA GLN A 198 -12.54 -14.44 -20.14
C GLN A 198 -11.37 -13.86 -19.33
N SER A 199 -10.71 -12.83 -19.85
CA SER A 199 -9.61 -12.13 -19.15
C SER A 199 -10.05 -11.56 -17.80
N LYS A 200 -11.23 -10.90 -17.75
CA LYS A 200 -11.79 -10.36 -16.51
C LYS A 200 -12.09 -11.47 -15.50
N ALA A 201 -12.74 -12.55 -15.93
CA ALA A 201 -13.04 -13.68 -15.03
C ALA A 201 -11.77 -14.34 -14.46
N ILE A 202 -10.69 -14.44 -15.25
CA ILE A 202 -9.40 -14.95 -14.78
C ILE A 202 -8.79 -14.02 -13.75
N LEU A 203 -8.80 -12.71 -14.03
CA LEU A 203 -8.25 -11.68 -13.15
C LEU A 203 -8.97 -11.69 -11.79
N ASP A 204 -10.30 -11.58 -11.82
CA ASP A 204 -11.17 -11.55 -10.64
C ASP A 204 -11.03 -12.83 -9.82
N GLY A 205 -11.16 -13.99 -10.46
CA GLY A 205 -11.04 -15.28 -9.77
C GLY A 205 -9.65 -15.52 -9.17
N THR A 206 -8.60 -14.94 -9.77
CA THR A 206 -7.25 -15.05 -9.22
C THR A 206 -7.05 -14.09 -8.04
N TYR A 207 -7.61 -12.88 -8.11
CA TYR A 207 -7.63 -11.93 -6.99
C TYR A 207 -8.40 -12.51 -5.80
N ASP A 208 -9.59 -13.08 -6.02
CA ASP A 208 -10.38 -13.78 -5.01
C ASP A 208 -9.61 -14.94 -4.35
N ALA A 209 -8.80 -15.67 -5.14
CA ALA A 209 -7.94 -16.72 -4.61
C ALA A 209 -6.84 -16.19 -3.68
N GLU A 210 -6.28 -15.00 -3.97
CA GLU A 210 -5.29 -14.34 -3.11
C GLU A 210 -5.94 -13.81 -1.82
N VAL A 211 -7.12 -13.18 -1.94
CA VAL A 211 -7.92 -12.70 -0.79
C VAL A 211 -8.24 -13.88 0.15
N ALA A 212 -8.79 -14.97 -0.39
CA ALA A 212 -9.10 -16.16 0.39
C ALA A 212 -7.86 -16.78 1.05
N SER A 213 -6.70 -16.70 0.39
CA SER A 213 -5.45 -17.16 0.98
C SER A 213 -4.96 -16.27 2.13
N GLN A 214 -5.17 -14.96 2.07
CA GLN A 214 -4.86 -14.07 3.18
C GLN A 214 -5.85 -14.28 4.33
N ASP A 215 -7.14 -14.43 4.04
CA ASP A 215 -8.18 -14.71 5.04
C ASP A 215 -7.87 -15.97 5.85
N GLU A 216 -7.49 -17.08 5.21
CA GLU A 216 -7.09 -18.30 5.92
C GLU A 216 -5.89 -18.06 6.86
N GLN A 217 -4.89 -17.30 6.41
CA GLN A 217 -3.68 -17.04 7.19
C GLN A 217 -3.95 -16.10 8.38
N VAL A 218 -4.74 -15.04 8.17
CA VAL A 218 -5.17 -14.11 9.23
C VAL A 218 -6.09 -14.81 10.22
N GLY A 219 -7.03 -15.62 9.75
CA GLY A 219 -7.90 -16.45 10.59
C GLY A 219 -7.11 -17.39 11.48
N ALA A 220 -6.13 -18.11 10.92
CA ALA A 220 -5.23 -18.97 11.71
C ALA A 220 -4.38 -18.19 12.74
N PHE A 221 -3.99 -16.95 12.43
CA PHE A 221 -3.30 -16.07 13.36
C PHE A 221 -4.18 -15.65 14.53
N LEU A 222 -5.40 -15.17 14.25
CA LEU A 222 -6.37 -14.79 15.26
C LEU A 222 -6.77 -15.98 16.13
N GLU A 223 -6.89 -17.18 15.55
CA GLU A 223 -7.17 -18.41 16.29
C GLU A 223 -6.08 -18.75 17.29
N LYS A 224 -4.81 -18.61 16.89
CA LYS A 224 -3.68 -18.81 17.80
C LYS A 224 -3.71 -17.82 18.96
N LEU A 225 -3.99 -16.54 18.69
CA LEU A 225 -4.12 -15.53 19.74
C LEU A 225 -5.28 -15.85 20.69
N ARG A 226 -6.40 -16.35 20.15
CA ARG A 226 -7.57 -16.76 20.93
C ARG A 226 -7.24 -17.96 21.83
N SER A 227 -6.70 -19.02 21.24
CA SER A 227 -6.32 -20.25 21.95
C SER A 227 -5.24 -20.01 23.01
N GLY A 228 -4.33 -19.06 22.77
CA GLY A 228 -3.32 -18.62 23.74
C GLY A 228 -3.81 -17.58 24.76
N GLY A 229 -5.10 -17.21 24.74
CA GLY A 229 -5.70 -16.20 25.63
C GLY A 229 -5.26 -14.75 25.38
N ALA A 230 -4.31 -14.51 24.47
CA ALA A 230 -3.79 -13.18 24.17
C ALA A 230 -4.83 -12.27 23.49
N LEU A 231 -5.78 -12.84 22.74
CA LEU A 231 -6.82 -12.07 22.05
C LEU A 231 -7.76 -11.34 23.02
N ASN A 232 -7.99 -11.88 24.22
CA ASN A 232 -8.91 -11.31 25.21
C ASN A 232 -8.44 -9.97 25.77
N ARG A 233 -7.17 -9.61 25.58
CA ARG A 233 -6.52 -8.39 26.09
C ARG A 233 -5.80 -7.61 24.99
N THR A 234 -6.20 -7.83 23.73
CA THR A 234 -5.60 -7.19 22.55
C THR A 234 -6.67 -6.47 21.75
N LEU A 235 -6.51 -5.15 21.57
CA LEU A 235 -7.19 -4.39 20.52
C LEU A 235 -6.65 -4.84 19.16
N VAL A 236 -7.52 -5.29 18.26
CA VAL A 236 -7.14 -5.70 16.92
C VAL A 236 -7.78 -4.76 15.92
N ILE A 237 -6.97 -4.15 15.06
CA ILE A 237 -7.41 -3.32 13.93
C ILE A 237 -6.93 -3.98 12.65
N VAL A 238 -7.85 -4.27 11.73
CA VAL A 238 -7.54 -4.74 10.38
C VAL A 238 -8.01 -3.67 9.41
N CYS A 239 -7.11 -3.17 8.57
CA CYS A 239 -7.42 -2.22 7.52
C CYS A 239 -6.59 -2.48 6.27
N ALA A 240 -6.97 -1.87 5.15
CA ALA A 240 -6.10 -1.73 3.99
C ALA A 240 -5.61 -0.29 3.84
N ASP A 241 -4.44 -0.12 3.23
CA ASP A 241 -3.89 1.18 2.84
C ASP A 241 -4.60 1.73 1.60
N HIS A 242 -4.93 0.87 0.64
CA HIS A 242 -5.81 1.13 -0.50
C HIS A 242 -6.39 -0.19 -1.05
N GLY A 243 -7.35 -0.09 -1.98
CA GLY A 243 -7.84 -1.23 -2.77
C GLY A 243 -7.09 -1.40 -4.11
N GLU A 244 -7.72 -2.00 -5.12
CA GLU A 244 -7.08 -2.25 -6.42
C GLU A 244 -8.12 -2.23 -7.55
N HIS A 245 -7.80 -1.59 -8.68
CA HIS A 245 -8.58 -1.74 -9.92
C HIS A 245 -8.22 -3.06 -10.63
N LEU A 246 -9.25 -3.76 -11.08
CA LEU A 246 -9.20 -5.02 -11.81
C LEU A 246 -9.82 -4.88 -13.21
N GLY A 247 -9.65 -3.70 -13.84
CA GLY A 247 -10.16 -3.36 -15.16
C GLY A 247 -11.36 -2.41 -15.14
N GLU A 248 -11.90 -2.10 -13.97
CA GLU A 248 -12.95 -1.09 -13.80
C GLU A 248 -12.46 0.26 -14.36
N LYS A 249 -13.33 0.94 -15.13
CA LYS A 249 -13.02 2.24 -15.77
C LYS A 249 -11.75 2.21 -16.64
N GLN A 250 -11.39 1.04 -17.17
CA GLN A 250 -10.16 0.81 -17.92
C GLN A 250 -8.91 1.12 -17.09
N LEU A 251 -8.98 0.97 -15.77
CA LEU A 251 -7.85 1.15 -14.88
C LEU A 251 -7.38 -0.19 -14.35
N MET A 252 -6.08 -0.28 -14.06
CA MET A 252 -5.44 -1.42 -13.42
C MET A 252 -4.62 -0.91 -12.25
N GLY A 253 -4.59 -1.69 -11.17
CA GLY A 253 -3.79 -1.36 -10.00
C GLY A 253 -4.32 -0.13 -9.28
N HIS A 254 -3.40 0.70 -8.79
CA HIS A 254 -3.72 1.80 -7.88
C HIS A 254 -3.07 3.15 -8.24
N ALA A 255 -2.40 3.24 -9.40
CA ALA A 255 -1.54 4.38 -9.73
C ALA A 255 -2.28 5.69 -10.08
N PHE A 256 -3.40 5.61 -10.80
CA PHE A 256 -4.03 6.78 -11.44
C PHE A 256 -5.51 6.94 -11.10
N SER A 257 -5.89 6.66 -9.85
CA SER A 257 -7.29 6.62 -9.46
C SER A 257 -7.53 7.11 -8.03
N ILE A 258 -8.76 7.56 -7.79
CA ILE A 258 -9.29 7.85 -6.46
C ILE A 258 -10.73 7.32 -6.30
N TYR A 259 -11.15 6.42 -7.20
CA TYR A 259 -12.46 5.77 -7.16
C TYR A 259 -12.59 4.82 -5.96
N ASN A 260 -13.80 4.35 -5.69
CA ASN A 260 -14.15 3.55 -4.52
C ASN A 260 -13.38 2.23 -4.48
N GLU A 261 -13.04 1.66 -5.65
CA GLU A 261 -12.20 0.46 -5.75
C GLU A 261 -10.85 0.64 -5.06
N LEU A 262 -10.35 1.87 -4.89
CA LEU A 262 -9.12 2.16 -4.13
C LEU A 262 -9.34 2.73 -2.74
N THR A 263 -10.38 3.53 -2.55
CA THR A 263 -10.50 4.41 -1.38
C THR A 263 -11.48 3.88 -0.34
N TRP A 264 -12.40 3.00 -0.73
CA TRP A 264 -13.35 2.37 0.18
C TRP A 264 -12.78 1.05 0.70
N VAL A 265 -11.86 1.17 1.65
CA VAL A 265 -11.12 0.04 2.22
C VAL A 265 -11.83 -0.60 3.42
N PRO A 266 -11.59 -1.90 3.71
CA PRO A 266 -12.05 -2.50 4.94
C PRO A 266 -11.42 -1.82 6.16
N LEU A 267 -12.22 -1.64 7.22
CA LEU A 267 -11.76 -1.25 8.56
C LEU A 267 -12.55 -2.03 9.61
N LEU A 268 -11.90 -2.98 10.26
CA LEU A 268 -12.47 -3.83 11.29
C LEU A 268 -11.73 -3.57 12.59
N ILE A 269 -12.46 -3.26 13.67
CA ILE A 269 -11.87 -3.04 14.99
C ILE A 269 -12.54 -3.98 16.00
N ARG A 270 -11.73 -4.80 16.66
CA ARG A 270 -12.13 -5.61 17.80
C ARG A 270 -11.48 -5.04 19.06
N ASP A 271 -12.29 -4.39 19.88
CA ASP A 271 -11.85 -3.82 21.14
C ASP A 271 -12.31 -4.67 22.34
N PRO A 272 -11.39 -5.28 23.10
CA PRO A 272 -11.74 -5.95 24.36
C PRO A 272 -11.95 -4.98 25.53
N GLY A 273 -11.54 -3.71 25.42
CA GLY A 273 -11.69 -2.68 26.46
C GLY A 273 -13.15 -2.20 26.60
N GLY A 274 -13.90 -2.22 25.49
CA GLY A 274 -15.33 -1.89 25.46
C GLY A 274 -15.62 -0.42 25.18
N ASP A 275 -14.62 0.36 24.77
CA ASP A 275 -14.79 1.75 24.35
C ASP A 275 -15.51 1.82 22.99
N LEU A 276 -15.27 0.82 22.15
CA LEU A 276 -15.96 0.64 20.86
C LEU A 276 -17.10 -0.40 20.96
N PRO A 277 -18.26 -0.15 20.30
CA PRO A 277 -19.39 -1.06 20.36
C PRO A 277 -19.10 -2.38 19.61
N ALA A 278 -19.44 -3.51 20.24
CA ALA A 278 -19.26 -4.83 19.64
C ALA A 278 -20.41 -5.20 18.69
N GLY A 279 -20.09 -5.77 17.53
CA GLY A 279 -21.09 -6.29 16.58
C GLY A 279 -21.89 -5.21 15.85
N VAL A 280 -21.41 -3.97 15.87
CA VAL A 280 -22.05 -2.83 15.19
C VAL A 280 -21.32 -2.53 13.90
N GLN A 281 -22.10 -2.28 12.84
CA GLN A 281 -21.61 -1.68 11.61
C GLN A 281 -21.84 -0.17 11.66
N ILE A 282 -20.78 0.60 11.39
CA ILE A 282 -20.87 2.05 11.25
C ILE A 282 -21.06 2.35 9.76
N GLU A 283 -22.21 2.92 9.40
CA GLU A 283 -22.55 3.24 8.00
C GLU A 283 -21.90 4.53 7.51
N GLN A 284 -21.48 5.41 8.43
CA GLN A 284 -20.81 6.67 8.11
C GLN A 284 -19.39 6.45 7.57
N PHE A 285 -18.99 7.25 6.59
CA PHE A 285 -17.59 7.32 6.15
C PHE A 285 -16.68 7.82 7.27
N VAL A 286 -15.59 7.09 7.49
CA VAL A 286 -14.55 7.41 8.47
C VAL A 286 -13.19 7.48 7.79
N SER A 287 -12.26 8.27 8.34
CA SER A 287 -10.91 8.39 7.80
C SER A 287 -9.93 7.44 8.48
N THR A 288 -9.11 6.74 7.69
CA THR A 288 -8.01 5.91 8.22
C THR A 288 -6.98 6.73 9.02
N ARG A 289 -6.91 8.06 8.83
CA ARG A 289 -6.13 8.99 9.67
C ARG A 289 -6.52 8.94 11.15
N ARG A 290 -7.76 8.54 11.47
CA ARG A 290 -8.26 8.44 12.85
C ARG A 290 -7.79 7.17 13.56
N ILE A 291 -7.22 6.20 12.84
CA ILE A 291 -6.61 5.00 13.46
C ILE A 291 -5.49 5.39 14.43
N PHE A 292 -4.67 6.39 14.08
CA PHE A 292 -3.60 6.90 14.95
C PHE A 292 -4.13 7.31 16.32
N HIS A 293 -5.15 8.17 16.33
CA HIS A 293 -5.78 8.69 17.54
C HIS A 293 -6.53 7.61 18.30
N THR A 294 -7.20 6.71 17.59
CA THR A 294 -7.93 5.57 18.18
C THR A 294 -6.98 4.64 18.95
N VAL A 295 -5.78 4.38 18.42
CA VAL A 295 -4.78 3.57 19.12
C VAL A 295 -4.21 4.30 20.33
N LEU A 296 -3.96 5.62 20.24
CA LEU A 296 -3.50 6.40 21.39
C LEU A 296 -4.53 6.47 22.51
N ALA A 297 -5.81 6.67 22.17
CA ALA A 297 -6.93 6.66 23.11
C ALA A 297 -7.03 5.32 23.84
N ALA A 298 -7.06 4.21 23.10
CA ALA A 298 -7.10 2.87 23.67
C ALA A 298 -5.85 2.53 24.51
N ALA A 299 -4.73 3.20 24.27
CA ALA A 299 -3.51 3.07 25.07
C ALA A 299 -3.48 3.99 26.31
N GLY A 300 -4.48 4.85 26.48
CA GLY A 300 -4.50 5.89 27.50
C GLY A 300 -3.39 6.94 27.33
N GLN A 301 -2.92 7.15 26.09
CA GLN A 301 -1.81 8.04 25.73
C GLN A 301 -2.25 9.24 24.87
N ALA A 302 -3.55 9.36 24.61
CA ALA A 302 -4.13 10.52 23.95
C ALA A 302 -4.33 11.65 24.96
N ASP A 303 -4.01 12.88 24.56
CA ASP A 303 -4.50 14.07 25.27
C ASP A 303 -6.01 14.30 24.96
N PRO A 304 -6.70 15.25 25.63
CA PRO A 304 -8.12 15.46 25.40
C PRO A 304 -8.50 15.83 23.96
N LEU A 305 -7.61 16.50 23.21
CA LEU A 305 -7.85 16.82 21.81
C LEU A 305 -7.71 15.55 20.97
N GLU A 306 -6.65 14.77 21.17
CA GLU A 306 -6.43 13.49 20.48
C GLU A 306 -7.54 12.48 20.77
N GLU A 307 -8.05 12.44 22.00
CA GLU A 307 -9.17 11.58 22.42
C GLU A 307 -10.46 11.92 21.65
N SER A 308 -10.71 13.21 21.43
CA SER A 308 -11.85 13.68 20.61
C SER A 308 -11.74 13.28 19.13
N LEU A 309 -10.53 12.90 18.68
CA LEU A 309 -10.26 12.46 17.32
C LEU A 309 -10.29 10.93 17.16
N SER A 310 -10.57 10.19 18.23
CA SER A 310 -10.72 8.74 18.21
C SER A 310 -12.00 8.30 17.50
N LEU A 311 -11.95 7.17 16.77
CA LEU A 311 -13.14 6.55 16.18
C LEU A 311 -14.11 6.02 17.25
N ALA A 312 -13.71 5.95 18.52
CA ALA A 312 -14.62 5.67 19.63
C ALA A 312 -15.72 6.74 19.80
N GLN A 313 -15.51 7.94 19.27
CA GLN A 313 -16.53 9.00 19.26
C GLN A 313 -17.59 8.79 18.16
N THR A 314 -17.29 7.99 17.14
CA THR A 314 -18.17 7.81 15.97
C THR A 314 -19.37 6.92 16.30
N ARG A 315 -20.54 7.56 16.46
CA ARG A 315 -21.86 6.92 16.60
C ARG A 315 -22.83 7.34 15.49
N SER A 316 -22.54 8.47 14.85
CA SER A 316 -23.32 9.14 13.80
C SER A 316 -22.38 10.08 13.03
N ALA A 317 -22.86 10.67 11.94
CA ALA A 317 -22.10 11.68 11.20
C ALA A 317 -21.73 12.90 12.07
N GLU A 318 -22.64 13.32 12.95
CA GLU A 318 -22.47 14.50 13.79
C GLU A 318 -21.42 14.28 14.88
N SER A 319 -21.36 13.07 15.43
CA SER A 319 -20.42 12.71 16.50
C SER A 319 -19.09 12.16 15.99
N ASP A 320 -18.97 11.93 14.68
CA ASP A 320 -17.73 11.51 14.05
C ASP A 320 -16.64 12.62 14.16
N PRO A 321 -15.37 12.26 14.43
CA PRO A 321 -14.26 13.21 14.48
C PRO A 321 -14.04 14.10 13.25
N ASP A 322 -14.46 13.62 12.08
CA ASP A 322 -14.40 14.37 10.82
C ASP A 322 -15.77 14.98 10.46
N HIS A 323 -16.75 14.93 11.37
CA HIS A 323 -18.13 15.39 11.18
C HIS A 323 -18.77 14.84 9.89
N GLY A 324 -18.42 13.60 9.57
CA GLY A 324 -18.88 12.88 8.39
C GLY A 324 -18.35 13.40 7.05
N VAL A 325 -17.28 14.21 7.06
CA VAL A 325 -16.60 14.71 5.86
C VAL A 325 -15.19 14.14 5.77
N VAL A 326 -14.96 13.22 4.84
CA VAL A 326 -13.65 12.59 4.66
C VAL A 326 -13.03 12.97 3.32
N PHE A 327 -11.69 12.90 3.26
CA PHE A 327 -10.91 13.34 2.10
C PHE A 327 -9.90 12.27 1.67
N SER A 328 -9.52 12.31 0.41
CA SER A 328 -8.41 11.53 -0.15
C SER A 328 -7.69 12.35 -1.22
N GLU A 329 -6.41 12.06 -1.43
CA GLU A 329 -5.58 12.67 -2.47
C GLU A 329 -4.72 11.59 -3.14
N ALA A 330 -4.55 11.70 -4.47
CA ALA A 330 -3.62 10.88 -5.23
C ALA A 330 -2.73 11.77 -6.10
N PHE A 331 -1.42 11.55 -6.00
CA PHE A 331 -0.40 12.31 -6.71
C PHE A 331 0.12 11.52 -7.92
N PRO A 332 0.45 12.19 -9.04
CA PRO A 332 1.07 11.53 -10.18
C PRO A 332 2.36 10.81 -9.80
N LEU A 333 2.51 9.56 -10.24
CA LEU A 333 3.73 8.78 -10.03
C LEU A 333 4.78 9.14 -11.10
N GLY A 334 5.73 10.02 -10.77
CA GLY A 334 6.68 10.61 -11.73
C GLY A 334 7.40 9.61 -12.65
N ASN A 335 7.97 8.53 -12.10
CA ASN A 335 8.69 7.52 -12.89
C ASN A 335 7.77 6.73 -13.84
N LEU A 336 6.61 6.32 -13.34
CA LEU A 336 5.63 5.59 -14.15
C LEU A 336 5.06 6.50 -15.25
N LEU A 337 4.79 7.76 -14.91
CA LEU A 337 4.33 8.77 -15.84
C LEU A 337 5.33 8.98 -16.97
N HIS A 338 6.63 9.06 -16.67
CA HIS A 338 7.67 9.18 -17.70
C HIS A 338 7.67 8.00 -18.68
N ILE A 339 7.56 6.76 -18.17
CA ILE A 339 7.50 5.56 -19.01
C ILE A 339 6.22 5.55 -19.86
N LEU A 340 5.08 5.93 -19.29
CA LEU A 340 3.81 6.01 -20.01
C LEU A 340 3.83 7.09 -21.07
N GLN A 341 4.38 8.27 -20.78
CA GLN A 341 4.51 9.36 -21.73
C GLN A 341 5.33 8.97 -22.96
N GLN A 342 6.34 8.11 -22.79
CA GLN A 342 7.16 7.63 -23.91
C GLN A 342 6.49 6.53 -24.73
N ARG A 343 5.70 5.65 -24.09
CA ARG A 343 5.14 4.46 -24.76
C ARG A 343 3.72 4.67 -25.25
N GLU A 344 2.88 5.27 -24.42
CA GLU A 344 1.44 5.43 -24.62
C GLU A 344 0.99 6.86 -24.25
N PRO A 345 1.52 7.91 -24.92
CA PRO A 345 1.22 9.30 -24.58
C PRO A 345 -0.27 9.64 -24.68
N GLN A 346 -1.01 8.91 -25.51
CA GLN A 346 -2.47 9.08 -25.66
C GLN A 346 -3.20 8.72 -24.36
N LEU A 347 -2.80 7.63 -23.69
CA LEU A 347 -3.41 7.21 -22.42
C LEU A 347 -3.12 8.19 -21.29
N VAL A 348 -1.93 8.82 -21.30
CA VAL A 348 -1.60 9.87 -20.31
C VAL A 348 -2.58 11.03 -20.43
N GLN A 349 -2.85 11.48 -21.66
CA GLN A 349 -3.77 12.58 -21.92
C GLN A 349 -5.22 12.19 -21.63
N GLU A 350 -5.67 11.03 -22.11
CA GLU A 350 -7.04 10.54 -21.96
C GLU A 350 -7.42 10.34 -20.48
N HIS A 351 -6.56 9.68 -19.71
CA HIS A 351 -6.80 9.43 -18.29
C HIS A 351 -6.24 10.52 -17.40
N ARG A 352 -5.61 11.58 -17.94
CA ARG A 352 -5.03 12.69 -17.17
C ARG A 352 -4.06 12.19 -16.09
N CYS A 353 -3.17 11.26 -16.46
CA CYS A 353 -2.27 10.57 -15.51
C CYS A 353 -1.25 11.51 -14.85
N ASP A 354 -0.99 12.66 -15.46
CA ASP A 354 -0.11 13.73 -15.01
C ASP A 354 -0.77 14.70 -14.00
N GLN A 355 -2.07 14.55 -13.76
CA GLN A 355 -2.85 15.47 -12.93
C GLN A 355 -3.06 14.94 -11.51
N MET A 356 -3.05 15.83 -10.52
CA MET A 356 -3.41 15.48 -9.15
C MET A 356 -4.90 15.14 -9.06
N ARG A 357 -5.25 14.18 -8.20
CA ARG A 357 -6.64 13.82 -7.93
C ARG A 357 -6.96 14.06 -6.47
N ARG A 358 -8.15 14.59 -6.20
CA ARG A 358 -8.66 14.77 -4.84
C ARG A 358 -10.11 14.32 -4.78
N ALA A 359 -10.53 13.84 -3.62
CA ALA A 359 -11.92 13.48 -3.39
C ALA A 359 -12.37 13.91 -2.00
N VAL A 360 -13.65 14.26 -1.90
CA VAL A 360 -14.36 14.52 -0.65
C VAL A 360 -15.65 13.72 -0.61
N TRP A 361 -15.94 13.09 0.51
CA TRP A 361 -17.20 12.40 0.77
C TRP A 361 -17.98 13.16 1.83
N LYS A 362 -19.30 13.24 1.64
CA LYS A 362 -20.23 13.79 2.63
C LYS A 362 -21.62 13.22 2.43
N GLY A 363 -22.22 12.68 3.49
CA GLY A 363 -23.50 11.98 3.41
C GLY A 363 -23.36 10.77 2.48
N GLU A 364 -24.18 10.71 1.43
CA GLU A 364 -24.14 9.62 0.43
C GLU A 364 -23.28 9.92 -0.79
N HIS A 365 -22.71 11.12 -0.87
CA HIS A 365 -22.07 11.60 -2.09
C HIS A 365 -20.55 11.65 -1.96
N LYS A 366 -19.90 11.44 -3.10
CA LYS A 366 -18.47 11.66 -3.31
C LYS A 366 -18.26 12.61 -4.48
N LEU A 367 -17.49 13.67 -4.25
CA LEU A 367 -17.04 14.59 -5.28
C LEU A 367 -15.56 14.33 -5.56
N ILE A 368 -15.22 14.13 -6.83
CA ILE A 368 -13.86 13.93 -7.32
C ILE A 368 -13.44 15.17 -8.12
N GLN A 369 -12.19 15.57 -7.93
CA GLN A 369 -11.50 16.59 -8.72
C GLN A 369 -10.27 15.96 -9.38
N VAL A 370 -10.08 16.17 -10.69
CA VAL A 370 -8.87 15.78 -11.43
C VAL A 370 -8.26 17.01 -12.09
N GLY A 371 -7.06 17.39 -11.67
CA GLY A 371 -6.48 18.70 -12.01
C GLY A 371 -7.34 19.84 -11.47
N ASP A 372 -7.45 20.94 -12.20
CA ASP A 372 -8.19 22.13 -11.74
C ASP A 372 -9.61 22.24 -12.30
N ASP A 373 -9.90 21.58 -13.42
CA ASP A 373 -11.09 21.82 -14.25
C ASP A 373 -12.00 20.60 -14.42
N HIS A 374 -11.57 19.39 -14.02
CA HIS A 374 -12.39 18.18 -14.16
C HIS A 374 -13.02 17.77 -12.83
N TRP A 375 -14.34 17.60 -12.85
CA TRP A 375 -15.14 17.33 -11.66
C TRP A 375 -16.19 16.25 -11.93
N GLU A 376 -16.38 15.39 -10.93
CA GLU A 376 -17.32 14.28 -11.00
C GLU A 376 -18.02 14.14 -9.66
N LEU A 377 -19.32 13.86 -9.65
CA LEU A 377 -20.10 13.63 -8.44
C LEU A 377 -20.82 12.29 -8.54
N TYR A 378 -20.75 11.47 -7.49
CA TYR A 378 -21.41 10.16 -7.44
C TYR A 378 -22.20 10.00 -6.14
N ASN A 379 -23.36 9.33 -6.21
CA ASN A 379 -23.98 8.75 -5.01
C ASN A 379 -23.38 7.35 -4.84
N VAL A 380 -22.57 7.15 -3.82
CA VAL A 380 -21.76 5.92 -3.67
C VAL A 380 -22.50 4.79 -2.97
N PHE A 381 -23.69 5.03 -2.40
CA PHE A 381 -24.53 3.96 -1.86
C PHE A 381 -25.46 3.38 -2.93
N GLU A 382 -26.04 4.23 -3.78
CA GLU A 382 -26.87 3.78 -4.91
C GLU A 382 -26.04 3.29 -6.10
N ASP A 383 -24.86 3.88 -6.32
CA ASP A 383 -23.93 3.55 -7.39
C ASP A 383 -22.50 3.39 -6.85
N PRO A 384 -22.22 2.28 -6.13
CA PRO A 384 -20.92 2.06 -5.51
C PRO A 384 -19.77 1.94 -6.53
N ASN A 385 -20.08 1.61 -7.79
CA ASN A 385 -19.13 1.51 -8.88
C ASN A 385 -18.96 2.85 -9.63
N GLU A 386 -19.58 3.94 -9.16
CA GLU A 386 -19.39 5.30 -9.68
C GLU A 386 -19.51 5.38 -11.21
N LYS A 387 -20.58 4.83 -11.77
CA LYS A 387 -20.86 4.80 -13.22
C LYS A 387 -21.68 6.00 -13.69
N LYS A 388 -22.52 6.57 -12.84
CA LYS A 388 -23.44 7.66 -13.17
C LYS A 388 -22.96 8.97 -12.54
N ASN A 389 -22.28 9.78 -13.33
CA ASN A 389 -21.86 11.11 -12.90
C ASN A 389 -23.08 12.05 -12.75
N LEU A 390 -23.25 12.61 -11.55
CA LEU A 390 -24.32 13.50 -11.13
C LEU A 390 -23.89 14.97 -11.07
N TYR A 391 -22.68 15.30 -11.53
CA TYR A 391 -22.10 16.65 -11.43
C TYR A 391 -23.03 17.74 -11.99
N GLU A 392 -23.57 17.53 -13.19
CA GLU A 392 -24.51 18.48 -13.81
C GLU A 392 -25.91 18.43 -13.20
N ALA A 393 -26.29 17.29 -12.61
CA ALA A 393 -27.63 17.05 -12.09
C ALA A 393 -27.84 17.67 -10.70
N LEU A 394 -26.79 17.82 -9.89
CA LEU A 394 -26.87 18.28 -8.50
C LEU A 394 -25.91 19.46 -8.20
N PRO A 395 -26.07 20.61 -8.87
CA PRO A 395 -25.12 21.73 -8.80
C PRO A 395 -24.95 22.34 -7.40
N GLU A 396 -26.01 22.38 -6.59
CA GLU A 396 -25.93 22.89 -5.21
C GLU A 396 -25.13 21.95 -4.29
N GLN A 397 -25.29 20.63 -4.46
CA GLN A 397 -24.50 19.64 -3.73
C GLN A 397 -23.02 19.72 -4.13
N VAL A 398 -22.75 19.86 -5.43
CA VAL A 398 -21.39 20.07 -5.96
C VAL A 398 -20.76 21.31 -5.30
N ARG A 399 -21.44 22.47 -5.32
CA ARG A 399 -20.90 23.70 -4.74
C ARG A 399 -20.55 23.52 -3.26
N ALA A 400 -21.46 22.94 -2.47
CA ALA A 400 -21.22 22.70 -1.06
C ALA A 400 -20.00 21.78 -0.81
N MET A 401 -19.84 20.72 -1.62
CA MET A 401 -18.70 19.80 -1.49
C MET A 401 -17.38 20.42 -2.00
N GLN A 402 -17.43 21.29 -3.01
CA GLN A 402 -16.27 22.06 -3.45
C GLN A 402 -15.73 22.97 -2.35
N GLU A 403 -16.61 23.61 -1.56
CA GLU A 403 -16.20 24.43 -0.42
C GLU A 403 -15.46 23.61 0.66
N HIS A 404 -15.94 22.40 0.96
CA HIS A 404 -15.24 21.48 1.87
C HIS A 404 -13.85 21.12 1.34
N LEU A 405 -13.75 20.79 0.05
CA LEU A 405 -12.49 20.42 -0.56
C LEU A 405 -11.49 21.59 -0.62
N GLN A 406 -11.95 22.79 -0.98
CA GLN A 406 -11.12 24.00 -0.98
C GLN A 406 -10.62 24.34 0.41
N THR A 407 -11.49 24.24 1.42
CA THR A 407 -11.11 24.43 2.83
C THR A 407 -10.04 23.42 3.25
N PHE A 408 -10.20 22.15 2.89
CA PHE A 408 -9.19 21.12 3.18
C PHE A 408 -7.83 21.47 2.53
N VAL A 409 -7.82 21.82 1.25
CA VAL A 409 -6.60 22.18 0.51
C VAL A 409 -5.93 23.42 1.09
N SER A 410 -6.69 24.45 1.46
CA SER A 410 -6.12 25.67 2.05
C SER A 410 -5.46 25.39 3.41
N HIS A 411 -6.03 24.51 4.22
CA HIS A 411 -5.42 24.12 5.51
C HIS A 411 -4.19 23.22 5.31
N ALA A 412 -4.23 22.30 4.35
CA ALA A 412 -3.09 21.44 4.03
C ALA A 412 -1.89 22.25 3.50
N GLY A 413 -2.15 23.25 2.64
CA GLY A 413 -1.11 24.11 2.06
C GLY A 413 -0.39 25.02 3.06
N VAL A 414 -1.01 25.34 4.21
CA VAL A 414 -0.42 26.18 5.27
C VAL A 414 0.52 25.37 6.19
N GLY A 415 0.43 24.03 6.17
CA GLY A 415 1.22 23.14 7.03
C GLY A 415 2.16 22.17 6.31
N ALA A 416 2.12 22.09 4.97
CA ALA A 416 2.98 21.22 4.19
C ALA A 416 4.44 21.73 4.23
N PRO A 417 5.41 20.97 4.77
CA PRO A 417 6.80 21.29 4.52
C PRO A 417 7.03 21.19 3.00
N THR A 418 7.67 22.19 2.41
CA THR A 418 8.21 22.10 1.05
C THR A 418 9.31 21.06 1.05
N THR A 419 9.12 19.93 0.40
CA THR A 419 10.03 18.80 0.59
C THR A 419 10.75 18.42 -0.69
N ASP A 420 11.91 19.04 -0.87
CA ASP A 420 13.05 18.40 -1.53
C ASP A 420 13.61 17.35 -0.55
N TYR A 421 13.15 16.10 -0.71
CA TYR A 421 13.60 15.00 0.13
C TYR A 421 14.70 14.19 -0.57
N THR A 422 15.95 14.38 -0.15
CA THR A 422 17.05 13.46 -0.49
C THR A 422 16.88 12.18 0.33
N ILE A 423 16.63 11.05 -0.35
CA ILE A 423 16.55 9.75 0.32
C ILE A 423 17.98 9.21 0.51
N GLU A 424 18.41 8.99 1.75
CA GLU A 424 19.69 8.36 2.08
C GLU A 424 19.56 6.82 2.20
N TYR A 425 20.54 6.07 1.66
CA TYR A 425 20.51 4.60 1.61
C TYR A 425 21.85 3.95 1.96
N GLU A 426 21.77 2.76 2.59
CA GLU A 426 22.93 1.97 3.03
C GLU A 426 23.32 0.81 2.07
N ASP A 427 22.45 0.39 1.13
CA ASP A 427 22.73 -0.75 0.21
C ASP A 427 22.58 -0.36 -1.29
N PRO A 428 23.69 -0.29 -2.06
CA PRO A 428 23.71 0.05 -3.48
C PRO A 428 22.89 -0.90 -4.37
N VAL A 429 22.71 -2.16 -3.97
CA VAL A 429 21.97 -3.15 -4.75
C VAL A 429 20.47 -2.86 -4.66
N VAL A 430 19.95 -2.71 -3.44
CA VAL A 430 18.55 -2.34 -3.19
C VAL A 430 18.20 -1.00 -3.86
N LEU A 431 19.11 -0.03 -3.79
CA LEU A 431 19.02 1.26 -4.48
C LEU A 431 18.81 1.13 -5.99
N SER A 432 19.66 0.33 -6.64
CA SER A 432 19.55 0.11 -8.08
C SER A 432 18.23 -0.56 -8.43
N HIS A 433 17.75 -1.49 -7.60
CA HIS A 433 16.49 -2.19 -7.85
C HIS A 433 15.27 -1.31 -7.65
N LEU A 434 15.24 -0.45 -6.63
CA LEU A 434 14.12 0.43 -6.37
C LEU A 434 14.03 1.59 -7.38
N ARG A 435 15.17 2.11 -7.87
CA ARG A 435 15.19 2.99 -9.05
C ARG A 435 14.64 2.29 -10.29
N ASN A 436 15.06 1.05 -10.53
CA ASN A 436 14.60 0.28 -11.69
C ASN A 436 13.13 -0.15 -11.62
N LEU A 437 12.55 -0.28 -10.41
CA LEU A 437 11.13 -0.53 -10.18
C LEU A 437 10.29 0.76 -10.17
N GLY A 438 10.92 1.92 -10.36
CA GLY A 438 10.23 3.22 -10.41
C GLY A 438 9.89 3.82 -9.05
N TYR A 439 10.39 3.27 -7.94
CA TYR A 439 10.10 3.78 -6.59
C TYR A 439 10.99 4.97 -6.20
N LEU A 440 12.13 5.19 -6.86
CA LEU A 440 13.10 6.23 -6.52
C LEU A 440 13.56 6.98 -7.78
N GLU A 441 13.92 8.26 -7.64
CA GLU A 441 14.59 9.08 -8.67
C GLU A 441 16.08 8.72 -8.86
#